data_AF-A0A920R5J9-F1
#
_entry.id   AF-A0A920R5J9-F1
#
_cell.length_a   1.000
_cell.length_b   1.000
_cell.length_c   1.000
_cell.angle_alpha   90.00
_cell.angle_beta   90.00
_cell.angle_gamma   90.00
#
_symmetry.space_group_name_H-M   'P 1'
#
loop_
_entity.id
_entity.type
_entity.pdbx_description
1 polymer ?
#
loop_
_entity_poly.entity_id
_entity_poly.type
_entity_poly.pdbx_seq_one_letter_code
_entity_poly.pdbx_strand_id
1 'polypeptide(L)' 'MKRFFLTLIPFLSACAGEPPQNIGVTENRLAPCPESPNCVSSFESDEEHSIEPLAANLEQIEQVSSV' A
#
# COMPACT_ATOMS: atom_id res chain seq x y z
N MET A 1 -8.54 -30.08 29.60
CA MET A 1 -8.66 -29.77 28.14
C MET A 1 -9.13 -28.35 27.82
N LYS A 2 -9.52 -27.50 28.79
CA LYS A 2 -9.99 -26.13 28.51
C LYS A 2 -8.90 -25.05 28.66
N ARG A 3 -7.74 -25.40 29.25
CA ARG A 3 -6.60 -24.49 29.48
C ARG A 3 -5.66 -24.34 28.29
N PHE A 4 -5.67 -25.31 27.36
CA PHE A 4 -4.80 -25.31 26.18
C PHE A 4 -5.30 -24.35 25.08
N PHE A 5 -6.60 -24.02 25.08
CA PHE A 5 -7.19 -23.07 24.14
C PHE A 5 -6.85 -21.60 24.45
N LEU A 6 -6.42 -21.28 25.68
CA LEU A 6 -6.18 -19.89 26.09
C LEU A 6 -4.79 -19.37 25.69
N THR A 7 -3.87 -20.25 25.28
CA THR A 7 -2.47 -19.89 24.99
C THR A 7 -2.17 -19.59 23.52
N LEU A 8 -3.11 -19.88 22.60
CA LEU A 8 -2.93 -19.73 21.15
C LEU A 8 -3.41 -18.39 20.58
N ILE A 9 -4.25 -17.66 21.31
CA ILE A 9 -4.83 -16.38 20.89
C ILE A 9 -3.78 -15.25 20.73
N PRO A 10 -2.75 -15.08 21.59
CA PRO A 10 -1.79 -13.97 21.43
C PRO A 10 -0.75 -14.18 20.32
N PHE A 11 -0.68 -15.36 19.69
CA PHE A 11 0.24 -15.62 18.58
C PHE A 11 -0.27 -15.07 17.23
N LEU A 12 -1.56 -14.75 17.12
CA LEU A 12 -2.19 -14.33 15.86
C LEU A 12 -2.17 -12.82 15.63
N SER A 13 -1.88 -12.00 16.65
CA SER A 13 -1.86 -10.54 16.54
C SER A 13 -0.51 -9.96 16.11
N ALA A 14 0.52 -10.79 15.92
CA ALA A 14 1.89 -10.33 15.62
C ALA A 14 2.17 -10.05 14.13
N CYS A 15 1.17 -10.22 13.25
CA CYS A 15 1.35 -10.08 11.80
C CYS A 15 0.73 -8.81 11.20
N ALA A 16 0.31 -7.84 12.02
CA ALA A 16 -0.15 -6.55 11.52
C ALA A 16 1.05 -5.61 11.35
N GLY A 17 1.27 -5.09 10.13
CA GLY A 17 2.30 -4.08 9.87
C GLY A 17 1.99 -2.73 10.53
N GLU A 18 3.02 -1.94 10.82
CA GLU A 18 2.87 -0.58 11.33
C GLU A 18 2.25 0.33 10.23
N PRO A 19 1.23 1.15 10.52
CA PRO A 19 0.69 2.09 9.56
C PRO A 19 1.74 3.14 9.14
N PRO A 20 1.85 3.49 7.85
CA PRO A 20 2.77 4.52 7.41
C PRO A 20 2.35 5.90 7.95
N GLN A 21 3.32 6.70 8.41
CA GLN A 21 3.09 8.05 8.96
C GLN A 21 3.16 9.15 7.88
N ASN A 22 3.56 8.80 6.67
CA ASN A 22 3.84 9.70 5.55
C ASN A 22 2.83 9.53 4.40
N ILE A 23 1.54 9.36 4.74
CA ILE A 23 0.48 9.21 3.72
C ILE A 23 0.20 10.56 3.07
N GLY A 24 0.13 10.55 1.73
CA GLY A 24 -0.21 11.71 0.90
C GLY A 24 0.92 12.10 -0.05
N VAL A 25 0.69 13.20 -0.77
CA VAL A 25 1.69 13.77 -1.69
C VAL A 25 2.48 14.83 -0.94
N THR A 26 3.80 14.74 -1.00
CA THR A 26 4.75 15.72 -0.46
C THR A 26 5.68 16.17 -1.58
N GLU A 27 5.88 17.48 -1.75
CA GLU A 27 6.75 18.03 -2.83
C GLU A 27 6.36 17.53 -4.24
N ASN A 28 5.06 17.42 -4.51
CA ASN A 28 4.48 16.91 -5.76
C ASN A 28 4.86 15.44 -6.09
N ARG A 29 5.26 14.64 -5.09
CA ARG A 29 5.55 13.22 -5.25
C ARG A 29 4.96 12.37 -4.13
N LEU A 30 4.74 11.10 -4.41
CA LEU A 30 4.51 10.08 -3.39
C LEU A 30 5.85 9.71 -2.74
N ALA A 31 5.80 9.16 -1.53
CA ALA A 31 6.97 8.57 -0.91
C ALA A 31 7.55 7.43 -1.78
N PRO A 32 8.87 7.21 -1.76
CA PRO A 32 9.47 6.09 -2.46
C PRO A 32 8.93 4.75 -1.97
N CYS A 33 8.89 3.75 -2.86
CA CYS A 33 8.54 2.40 -2.45
C CYS A 33 9.61 1.83 -1.51
N PRO A 34 9.22 1.24 -0.37
CA PRO A 34 10.16 0.46 0.44
C PRO A 34 10.48 -0.87 -0.26
N GLU A 35 11.61 -1.48 0.10
CA GLU A 35 12.05 -2.81 -0.37
C GLU A 35 11.09 -3.99 -0.04
N SER A 36 9.98 -3.72 0.64
CA SER A 36 8.99 -4.75 0.96
C SER A 36 8.14 -5.07 -0.26
N PRO A 37 7.75 -6.35 -0.45
CA PRO A 37 7.04 -6.76 -1.66
C PRO A 37 5.68 -6.06 -1.81
N ASN A 38 5.21 -5.99 -3.06
CA ASN A 38 3.91 -5.45 -3.50
C ASN A 38 3.77 -3.91 -3.54
N CYS A 39 4.82 -3.15 -3.24
CA CYS A 39 4.80 -1.71 -3.51
C CYS A 39 5.14 -1.44 -4.98
N VAL A 40 4.35 -0.63 -5.66
CA VAL A 40 4.69 -0.10 -6.99
C VAL A 40 4.27 1.36 -7.12
N SER A 41 4.98 2.13 -7.94
CA SER A 41 4.70 3.55 -8.18
C SER A 41 5.23 3.99 -9.55
N SER A 42 4.46 4.80 -10.27
CA SER A 42 4.88 5.40 -11.54
C SER A 42 5.95 6.48 -11.39
N PHE A 43 6.32 6.82 -10.15
CA PHE A 43 7.47 7.69 -9.87
C PHE A 43 8.77 6.91 -9.66
N GLU A 44 8.72 5.58 -9.51
CA GLU A 44 9.90 4.74 -9.35
C GLU A 44 10.58 4.42 -10.67
N SER A 45 11.89 4.19 -10.58
CA SER A 45 12.76 3.96 -11.74
C SER A 45 13.44 2.60 -11.74
N ASP A 46 13.38 1.87 -10.63
CA ASP A 46 13.88 0.50 -10.55
C ASP A 46 12.85 -0.49 -11.14
N GLU A 47 13.35 -1.64 -11.59
CA GLU A 47 12.54 -2.64 -12.29
C GLU A 47 11.49 -3.31 -11.38
N GLU A 48 11.73 -3.38 -10.08
CA GLU A 48 10.86 -4.10 -9.13
C GLU A 48 9.64 -3.27 -8.73
N HIS A 49 9.82 -1.96 -8.54
CA HIS A 49 8.77 -1.08 -8.02
C HIS A 49 8.17 -0.13 -9.07
N SER A 50 8.73 -0.05 -10.28
CA SER A 50 8.18 0.81 -11.33
C SER A 50 6.92 0.22 -11.97
N ILE A 51 5.94 1.09 -12.26
CA ILE A 51 4.74 0.75 -13.04
C ILE A 51 4.32 1.91 -13.94
N GLU A 52 3.86 1.60 -15.16
CA GLU A 52 3.35 2.62 -16.09
C GLU A 52 2.17 3.42 -15.48
N PRO A 53 2.13 4.74 -15.69
CA PRO A 53 1.00 5.56 -15.24
C PRO A 53 -0.28 5.20 -16.01
N LEU A 54 -1.43 5.41 -15.37
CA LEU A 54 -2.73 5.21 -16.00
C LEU A 54 -2.92 6.21 -17.16
N ALA A 55 -3.05 5.69 -18.38
CA ALA A 55 -3.31 6.49 -19.56
C ALA A 55 -4.80 6.88 -19.66
N ALA A 56 -5.17 7.99 -19.03
CA ALA A 56 -6.52 8.54 -19.09
C ALA A 56 -6.49 10.07 -19.13
N ASN A 57 -7.47 10.68 -19.79
CA ASN A 57 -7.76 12.10 -19.67
C ASN A 57 -8.74 12.36 -18.50
N LEU A 58 -8.91 13.65 -18.16
CA LEU A 58 -9.76 14.04 -17.02
C LEU A 58 -11.22 13.68 -17.27
N GLU A 59 -11.70 13.80 -18.51
CA GLU A 59 -13.08 13.45 -18.88
C GLU A 59 -13.37 11.96 -18.63
N GLN A 60 -12.42 11.07 -18.93
CA GLN A 60 -12.52 9.64 -18.69
C GLN A 60 -12.48 9.32 -17.18
N ILE A 61 -11.67 10.04 -16.40
CA ILE A 61 -11.55 9.85 -14.96
C ILE A 61 -12.85 10.29 -14.25
N GLU A 62 -13.45 11.40 -14.66
CA GLU A 62 -14.69 11.93 -14.05
C GLU A 62 -15.87 10.94 -14.16
N GLN A 63 -15.95 10.22 -15.29
CA GLN A 63 -16.99 9.21 -15.53
C GLN A 63 -16.92 8.00 -14.59
N VAL A 64 -15.75 7.66 -14.04
CA VAL A 64 -15.57 6.53 -13.12
C VAL A 64 -15.45 6.95 -11.65
N SER A 65 -15.21 8.23 -11.40
CA SER A 65 -14.98 8.78 -10.06
C SER A 65 -16.24 9.37 -9.43
N SER A 66 -17.40 9.21 -10.06
CA SER A 66 -18.69 9.70 -9.55
C SER A 66 -19.15 8.83 -8.37
N VAL A 67 -18.51 9.05 -7.21
CA VAL A 67 -18.92 8.59 -5.88
C VAL A 67 -20.00 9.53 -5.34
#